data_AF-A0A7V9I5F8-F1
#
_entry.id   AF-A0A7V9I5F8-F1
#
_cell.length_a   1.000
_cell.length_b   1.000
_cell.length_c   1.000
_cell.angle_alpha   90.00
_cell.angle_beta   90.00
_cell.angle_gamma   90.00
#
_symmetry.space_group_name_H-M   'P 1'
#
loop_
_entity.id
_entity.type
_entity.pdbx_description
1 polymer ?
#
loop_
_entity_poly.entity_id
_entity_poly.type
_entity_poly.pdbx_seq_one_letter_code
_entity_poly.pdbx_strand_id
1 'polypeptide(L)'
;MEDRTPSWGIEPVPERLRTLGLVDQTMLWGNLGVSLLVLVIGALLVPALSLRDALLAVLLGGLIGNAMVGIAGLIGADARVPAMVVLRAPLGRRGSY
;
A
#
# COMPACT_ATOMS: atom_id res chain seq x y z
N MET A 1 -15.53 12.19 28.09
CA MET A 1 -14.63 11.15 27.55
C MET A 1 -14.58 11.40 26.05
N GLU A 2 -13.48 12.00 25.59
CA GLU A 2 -13.22 12.48 24.23
C GLU A 2 -13.55 11.43 23.16
N ASP A 3 -14.34 11.78 22.15
CA ASP A 3 -14.57 10.98 20.94
C ASP A 3 -13.30 11.03 20.08
N ARG A 4 -12.45 9.99 20.16
CA ARG A 4 -11.12 9.96 19.53
C ARG A 4 -11.17 9.52 18.06
N THR A 5 -11.97 10.21 17.26
CA THR A 5 -11.95 10.10 15.80
C THR A 5 -11.19 11.29 15.22
N PRO A 6 -10.19 11.12 14.33
CA PRO A 6 -9.45 12.26 13.78
C PRO A 6 -10.39 13.24 13.04
N SER A 7 -10.21 14.54 13.28
CA SER A 7 -11.20 15.62 13.07
C SER A 7 -11.51 16.04 11.63
N TRP A 8 -10.93 15.39 10.61
CA TRP A 8 -11.01 15.88 9.22
C TRP A 8 -11.87 15.02 8.29
N GLY A 9 -12.35 13.84 8.72
CA GLY A 9 -13.40 13.09 8.01
C GLY A 9 -13.10 12.83 6.53
N ILE A 10 -13.86 13.49 5.64
CA ILE A 10 -13.72 13.38 4.17
C ILE A 10 -12.85 14.49 3.55
N GLU A 11 -12.39 15.44 4.36
CA GLU A 11 -11.61 16.57 3.91
C GLU A 11 -10.12 16.22 3.82
N PRO A 12 -9.35 16.89 2.93
CA PRO A 12 -7.92 16.67 2.80
C PRO A 12 -7.15 16.88 4.10
N VAL A 13 -6.19 15.98 4.38
CA VAL A 13 -5.32 16.07 5.57
C VAL A 13 -4.51 17.38 5.56
N PRO A 14 -4.55 18.19 6.63
CA PRO A 14 -3.75 19.42 6.75
C PRO A 14 -2.23 19.17 6.74
N GLU A 15 -1.45 20.10 6.19
CA GLU A 15 0.01 19.99 6.04
C GLU A 15 0.74 19.63 7.34
N ARG A 16 0.36 20.26 8.46
CA ARG A 16 0.98 20.03 9.78
C ARG A 16 0.91 18.57 10.26
N LEU A 17 -0.01 17.77 9.71
CA LEU A 17 -0.20 16.37 10.07
C LEU A 17 0.43 15.41 9.06
N ARG A 18 0.98 15.91 7.95
CA ARG A 18 1.69 15.14 6.92
C ARG A 18 3.11 14.85 7.37
N THR A 19 3.23 14.02 8.40
CA THR A 19 4.50 13.76 9.09
C THR A 19 5.26 12.55 8.55
N LEU A 20 4.61 11.72 7.73
CA LEU A 20 5.17 10.48 7.22
C LEU A 20 6.25 10.77 6.16
N GLY A 21 7.51 10.70 6.56
CA GLY A 21 8.66 10.89 5.67
C GLY A 21 9.00 9.62 4.87
N LEU A 22 10.04 9.72 4.04
CA LEU A 22 10.51 8.59 3.22
C LEU A 22 10.95 7.39 4.08
N VAL A 23 11.63 7.65 5.19
CA VAL A 23 12.12 6.62 6.11
C VAL A 23 10.95 5.92 6.81
N ASP A 24 10.00 6.70 7.34
CA ASP A 24 8.81 6.17 8.01
C ASP A 24 7.99 5.30 7.05
N GLN A 25 7.82 5.76 5.81
CA GLN A 25 7.14 5.02 4.76
C GLN A 25 7.89 3.72 4.43
N THR A 26 9.21 3.78 4.31
CA THR A 26 10.03 2.59 4.01
C THR A 26 9.95 1.57 5.15
N MET A 27 9.97 2.00 6.39
CA MET A 27 9.80 1.12 7.56
C MET A 27 8.39 0.54 7.64
N LEU A 28 7.36 1.37 7.40
CA LEU A 28 5.96 0.94 7.37
C LEU A 28 5.75 -0.17 6.34
N TRP A 29 6.20 0.04 5.10
CA TRP A 29 6.07 -0.93 4.02
C TRP A 29 6.98 -2.14 4.20
N GLY A 30 8.20 -1.94 4.71
CA GLY A 30 9.11 -3.04 5.04
C GLY A 30 8.51 -3.99 6.05
N ASN A 31 7.92 -3.44 7.13
CA ASN A 31 7.20 -4.23 8.13
C ASN A 31 5.99 -4.96 7.54
N LEU A 32 5.18 -4.27 6.71
CA LEU A 32 3.99 -4.86 6.10
C LEU A 32 4.32 -5.97 5.09
N GLY A 33 5.47 -5.85 4.41
CA GLY A 33 5.96 -6.83 3.46
C GLY A 33 6.44 -8.14 4.12
N VAL A 34 6.89 -8.09 5.37
CA VAL A 34 7.28 -9.28 6.13
C VAL A 34 6.01 -10.02 6.57
N SER A 35 5.65 -11.07 5.84
CA SER A 35 4.48 -11.88 6.12
C SER A 35 4.71 -13.36 5.82
N LEU A 36 3.89 -14.22 6.43
CA LEU A 36 3.91 -15.67 6.18
C LEU A 36 3.69 -16.01 4.69
N LEU A 37 2.90 -15.20 3.98
CA LEU A 37 2.61 -15.41 2.56
C LEU A 37 3.88 -15.44 1.71
N VAL A 38 4.88 -14.61 2.04
CA VAL A 38 6.16 -14.58 1.30
C VAL A 38 6.90 -15.90 1.44
N LEU A 39 6.92 -16.48 2.64
CA LEU A 39 7.53 -17.80 2.89
C LEU A 39 6.79 -18.91 2.13
N VAL A 40 5.44 -18.86 2.13
CA VAL A 40 4.60 -19.82 1.39
C VAL A 40 4.88 -19.75 -0.11
N ILE A 41 4.93 -18.55 -0.69
CA ILE A 41 5.24 -18.37 -2.11
C ILE A 41 6.64 -18.90 -2.43
N GLY A 42 7.64 -18.61 -1.59
CA GLY A 42 8.99 -19.16 -1.75
C GLY A 42 9.01 -20.70 -1.75
N ALA A 43 8.32 -21.32 -0.81
CA ALA A 43 8.21 -22.78 -0.72
C ALA A 43 7.50 -23.42 -1.93
N LEU A 44 6.55 -22.71 -2.54
CA LEU A 44 5.85 -23.18 -3.75
C LEU A 44 6.68 -23.01 -5.03
N LEU A 45 7.56 -22.01 -5.11
CA LEU A 45 8.36 -21.72 -6.30
C LEU A 45 9.61 -22.61 -6.42
N VAL A 46 10.31 -22.88 -5.32
CA VAL A 46 11.60 -23.61 -5.32
C VAL A 46 11.51 -25.04 -5.88
N PRO A 47 10.44 -25.83 -5.69
CA PRO A 47 10.31 -27.14 -6.32
C PRO A 47 10.15 -27.08 -7.86
N ALA A 48 9.63 -25.95 -8.38
CA ALA A 48 9.31 -25.77 -9.79
C ALA A 48 10.41 -25.01 -10.57
N LEU A 49 11.26 -24.25 -9.88
CA LEU A 49 12.25 -23.35 -10.48
C LEU A 49 13.60 -23.53 -9.80
N SER A 50 14.69 -23.26 -10.55
CA SER A 50 16.00 -23.13 -9.93
C SER A 50 16.01 -21.95 -8.93
N LEU A 51 16.90 -21.98 -7.93
CA LEU A 51 17.00 -20.88 -6.95
C LEU A 51 17.21 -19.52 -7.63
N ARG A 52 18.01 -19.49 -8.70
CA ARG A 52 18.27 -18.26 -9.46
C ARG A 52 17.00 -17.73 -10.13
N ASP A 53 16.25 -18.61 -10.80
CA ASP A 53 15.02 -18.22 -11.50
C ASP A 53 13.92 -17.81 -10.52
N ALA A 54 13.81 -18.52 -9.39
CA ALA A 54 12.89 -18.16 -8.31
C ALA A 54 13.20 -16.77 -7.74
N LEU A 55 14.48 -16.45 -7.49
CA LEU A 55 14.90 -15.12 -7.04
C LEU A 55 14.58 -14.04 -8.07
N LEU A 56 14.86 -14.29 -9.37
CA LEU A 56 14.53 -13.35 -10.44
C LEU A 56 13.02 -13.12 -10.55
N ALA A 57 12.21 -14.19 -10.48
CA ALA A 57 10.76 -14.10 -10.52
C ALA A 57 10.20 -13.28 -9.35
N VAL A 58 10.72 -13.49 -8.13
CA VAL A 58 10.34 -12.72 -6.94
C VAL A 58 10.73 -11.25 -7.09
N LEU A 59 11.94 -10.95 -7.58
CA LEU A 59 12.38 -9.57 -7.78
C LEU A 59 11.55 -8.84 -8.85
N LEU A 60 11.28 -9.49 -9.98
CA LEU A 60 10.49 -8.91 -11.07
C LEU A 60 9.02 -8.73 -10.65
N GLY A 61 8.42 -9.75 -10.05
CA GLY A 61 7.05 -9.67 -9.55
C GLY A 61 6.92 -8.62 -8.45
N GLY A 62 7.90 -8.56 -7.55
CA GLY A 62 7.99 -7.52 -6.52
C GLY A 62 8.08 -6.13 -7.12
N LEU A 63 8.96 -5.91 -8.11
CA LEU A 63 9.11 -4.61 -8.76
C LEU A 63 7.82 -4.16 -9.44
N ILE A 64 7.19 -5.06 -10.21
CA ILE A 64 5.93 -4.77 -10.92
C ILE A 64 4.82 -4.47 -9.90
N GLY A 65 4.65 -5.32 -8.89
CA GLY A 65 3.62 -5.14 -7.86
C GLY A 65 3.81 -3.85 -7.06
N ASN A 66 5.03 -3.54 -6.64
CA ASN A 66 5.34 -2.30 -5.93
C ASN A 66 5.15 -1.06 -6.82
N ALA A 67 5.42 -1.15 -8.12
CA ALA A 67 5.14 -0.06 -9.05
C ALA A 67 3.62 0.23 -9.13
N MET A 68 2.79 -0.81 -9.22
CA MET A 68 1.33 -0.66 -9.22
C MET A 68 0.82 -0.01 -7.92
N VAL A 69 1.30 -0.49 -6.77
CA VAL A 69 0.96 0.07 -5.45
C VAL A 69 1.47 1.50 -5.32
N GLY A 70 2.67 1.80 -5.83
CA GLY A 70 3.25 3.14 -5.83
C GLY A 70 2.40 4.14 -6.60
N ILE A 71 1.91 3.77 -7.79
CA ILE A 71 1.00 4.60 -8.58
C ILE A 71 -0.29 4.89 -7.81
N ALA A 72 -0.89 3.87 -7.20
CA ALA A 72 -2.07 4.07 -6.35
C ALA A 72 -1.76 4.97 -5.13
N GLY A 73 -0.58 4.81 -4.54
CA GLY A 73 -0.08 5.64 -3.45
C GLY A 73 0.10 7.11 -3.84
N LEU A 74 0.57 7.40 -5.06
CA LEU A 74 0.68 8.77 -5.59
C LEU A 74 -0.69 9.45 -5.67
N ILE A 75 -1.72 8.74 -6.14
CA ILE A 75 -3.10 9.26 -6.17
C ILE A 75 -3.58 9.60 -4.76
N GLY A 76 -3.34 8.70 -3.79
CA GLY A 76 -3.68 8.95 -2.38
C GLY A 76 -2.91 10.13 -1.77
N ALA A 77 -1.62 10.26 -2.08
CA ALA A 77 -0.77 11.33 -1.60
C ALA A 77 -1.16 12.71 -2.17
N ASP A 78 -1.68 12.75 -3.39
CA ASP A 78 -2.20 13.97 -4.00
C ASP A 78 -3.62 14.31 -3.52
N ALA A 79 -4.53 13.32 -3.48
CA ALA A 79 -5.90 13.53 -3.03
C ALA A 79 -5.98 13.84 -1.52
N ARG A 80 -5.09 13.26 -0.72
CA ARG A 80 -4.93 13.48 0.74
C ARG A 80 -6.20 13.18 1.54
N VAL A 81 -7.07 12.35 0.99
CA VAL A 81 -8.30 11.85 1.61
C VAL A 81 -8.24 10.32 1.68
N PRO A 82 -9.02 9.67 2.56
CA PRO A 82 -9.07 8.22 2.64
C PRO A 82 -9.47 7.57 1.30
N ALA A 83 -8.99 6.34 1.06
CA ALA A 83 -9.26 5.60 -0.18
C ALA A 83 -10.77 5.50 -0.50
N MET A 84 -11.61 5.31 0.53
CA MET A 84 -13.08 5.29 0.37
C MET A 84 -13.67 6.59 -0.17
N VAL A 85 -12.98 7.73 0.00
CA VAL A 85 -13.37 9.01 -0.57
C VAL A 85 -12.83 9.16 -2.00
N VAL A 86 -11.57 8.77 -2.24
CA VAL A 86 -10.97 8.76 -3.60
C VAL A 86 -11.81 7.94 -4.57
N LEU A 87 -12.27 6.77 -4.16
CA LEU A 87 -13.07 5.86 -4.98
C LEU A 87 -14.46 6.38 -5.33
N ARG A 88 -14.95 7.45 -4.68
CA ARG A 88 -16.24 8.08 -5.03
C ARG A 88 -16.21 8.74 -6.40
N ALA A 89 -15.05 9.17 -6.88
CA ALA A 89 -14.94 9.80 -8.20
C ALA A 89 -15.30 8.82 -9.33
N PRO A 90 -14.72 7.60 -9.41
CA PRO A 90 -15.10 6.61 -10.43
C PRO A 90 -16.34 5.78 -10.09
N LEU A 91 -16.57 5.40 -8.82
CA LEU A 91 -17.61 4.43 -8.45
C LEU A 91 -18.90 5.08 -7.91
N GLY A 92 -18.88 6.38 -7.64
CA GLY A 92 -19.99 7.10 -7.01
C GLY A 92 -20.21 6.69 -5.54
N ARG A 93 -21.16 7.36 -4.87
CA ARG A 93 -21.42 7.20 -3.43
C ARG A 93 -21.88 5.81 -2.98
N ARG A 94 -22.50 5.05 -3.89
CA ARG A 94 -23.06 3.71 -3.59
C ARG A 94 -22.12 2.58 -3.99
N GLY A 95 -21.23 2.81 -4.95
CA GLY A 95 -20.22 1.84 -5.37
C GLY A 95 -18.95 1.88 -4.53
N SER A 96 -18.80 2.88 -3.64
CA SER A 96 -17.62 3.11 -2.80
C SER A 96 -17.90 2.97 -1.30
N TYR A 97 -18.90 2.18 -0.91
CA TYR A 97 -19.25 1.92 0.50
C TYR A 97 -18.44 0.73 1.00
#